data_AF-A0A1I1AGD1-F1
#
_entry.id   AF-A0A1I1AGD1-F1
#
_cell.length_a   1.000
_cell.length_b   1.000
_cell.length_c   1.000
_cell.angle_alpha   90.00
_cell.angle_beta   90.00
_cell.angle_gamma   90.00
#
_symmetry.space_group_name_H-M   'P 1'
#
loop_
_entity.id
_entity.type
_entity.pdbx_description
1 polymer ?
#
loop_
_entity_poly.entity_id
_entity_poly.type
_entity_poly.pdbx_seq_one_letter_code
_entity_poly.pdbx_strand_id
1 'polypeptide(L)'
;MPHMKGYDINEVVQSVLSYSERHNRSVTIAYLLIPGVNDRANDVKQLGRWFRDKNVLINLLQYNETDCKAVRRPNKQELVAFRDKLNKVGLTVKIRESRGGNIKAACGQLVSRLNNRNMSAPKKKGASELDTGSSNNAGSSSRLKPSKRRYVNNKSKNGKKGSSHK
;
A
#
# COMPACT_ATOMS: atom_id res chain seq x y z
N MET A 1 9.99 -5.43 13.09
CA MET A 1 8.98 -6.44 12.68
C MET A 1 8.67 -7.34 13.89
N PRO A 2 7.45 -7.33 14.45
CA PRO A 2 7.14 -7.99 15.72
C PRO A 2 7.28 -9.52 15.72
N HIS A 3 7.03 -10.20 14.59
CA HIS A 3 7.20 -11.66 14.45
C HIS A 3 8.64 -12.11 14.19
N MET A 4 9.59 -11.18 14.09
CA MET A 4 10.99 -11.47 13.78
C MET A 4 11.85 -11.66 15.04
N LYS A 5 11.27 -11.51 16.24
CA LYS A 5 11.99 -11.58 17.53
C LYS A 5 12.69 -12.93 17.77
N GLY A 6 12.24 -14.01 17.12
CA GLY A 6 12.78 -15.36 17.27
C GLY A 6 13.82 -15.77 16.22
N TYR A 7 14.17 -14.89 15.27
CA TYR A 7 15.12 -15.20 14.20
C TYR A 7 16.24 -14.16 14.17
N ASP A 8 17.49 -14.60 14.27
CA ASP A 8 18.63 -13.71 14.07
C ASP A 8 18.70 -13.27 12.60
N ILE A 9 18.95 -11.98 12.37
CA ILE A 9 18.99 -11.45 11.01
C ILE A 9 20.12 -12.06 10.18
N ASN A 10 21.26 -12.43 10.79
CA ASN A 10 22.36 -13.04 10.07
C ASN A 10 21.98 -14.45 9.63
N GLU A 11 21.27 -15.23 10.46
CA GLU A 11 20.76 -16.55 10.07
C GLU A 11 19.80 -16.47 8.88
N VAL A 12 18.91 -15.47 8.89
CA VAL A 12 17.99 -15.23 7.77
C VAL A 12 18.76 -14.88 6.49
N VAL A 13 19.73 -13.96 6.59
CA VAL A 13 20.58 -13.57 5.46
C VAL A 13 21.35 -14.77 4.91
N GLN A 14 21.97 -15.57 5.77
CA GLN A 14 22.72 -16.76 5.35
C GLN A 14 21.82 -17.79 4.67
N SER A 15 20.63 -18.02 5.21
CA SER A 15 19.65 -18.93 4.63
C SER A 15 19.24 -18.50 3.23
N VAL A 16 19.01 -17.20 3.03
CA VAL A 16 18.66 -16.61 1.73
C VAL A 16 19.81 -16.73 0.73
N LEU A 17 21.04 -16.42 1.14
CA LEU A 17 22.22 -16.53 0.28
C LEU A 17 22.49 -17.99 -0.11
N SER A 18 22.40 -18.92 0.85
CA SER A 18 22.51 -20.36 0.59
C SER A 18 21.48 -20.83 -0.44
N TYR A 19 20.23 -20.35 -0.37
CA TYR A 19 19.22 -20.67 -1.37
C TYR A 19 19.58 -20.11 -2.75
N SER A 20 20.02 -18.84 -2.81
CA SER A 20 20.43 -18.17 -4.04
C SER A 20 21.56 -18.94 -4.75
N GLU A 21 22.58 -19.32 -3.99
CA GLU A 21 23.76 -20.05 -4.48
C GLU A 21 23.39 -21.48 -4.93
N ARG A 22 22.64 -22.23 -4.12
CA ARG A 22 22.22 -23.61 -4.45
C ARG A 22 21.37 -23.71 -5.71
N HIS A 23 20.54 -22.70 -5.98
CA HIS A 23 19.62 -22.72 -7.12
C HIS A 23 20.06 -21.82 -8.27
N ASN A 24 21.22 -21.16 -8.17
CA ASN A 24 21.71 -20.16 -9.13
C ASN A 24 20.62 -19.13 -9.51
N ARG A 25 19.88 -18.65 -8.51
CA ARG A 25 18.73 -17.75 -8.69
C ARG A 25 18.95 -16.44 -7.96
N SER A 26 18.61 -15.35 -8.63
CA SER A 26 18.63 -14.03 -8.01
C SER A 26 17.53 -13.92 -6.96
N VAL A 27 17.88 -13.48 -5.75
CA VAL A 27 16.90 -13.19 -4.70
C VAL A 27 16.63 -11.70 -4.65
N THR A 28 15.34 -11.35 -4.52
CA THR A 28 14.92 -9.96 -4.39
C THR A 28 14.59 -9.64 -2.94
N ILE A 29 15.26 -8.63 -2.38
CA ILE A 29 15.03 -8.14 -1.02
C ILE A 29 14.19 -6.86 -1.09
N ALA A 30 13.05 -6.87 -0.40
CA ALA A 30 12.23 -5.68 -0.23
C ALA A 30 12.78 -4.84 0.94
N TYR A 31 13.23 -3.61 0.65
CA TYR A 31 13.70 -2.67 1.67
C TYR A 31 12.77 -1.47 1.75
N LEU A 32 12.00 -1.36 2.83
CA LEU A 32 11.12 -0.21 3.07
C LEU A 32 11.93 0.93 3.69
N LEU A 33 12.11 2.02 2.94
CA LEU A 33 12.86 3.17 3.42
C LEU A 33 12.01 4.02 4.36
N ILE A 34 12.52 4.22 5.57
CA ILE A 34 11.93 5.03 6.63
C ILE A 34 12.97 6.09 7.06
N PRO A 35 12.74 7.37 6.73
CA PRO A 35 13.67 8.45 7.06
C PRO A 35 13.99 8.55 8.55
N GLY A 36 15.27 8.71 8.88
CA GLY A 36 15.78 8.80 10.25
C GLY A 36 15.85 7.48 11.02
N VAL A 37 15.24 6.41 10.49
CA VAL A 37 15.18 5.08 11.14
C VAL A 37 16.16 4.11 10.50
N ASN A 38 16.13 3.96 9.17
CA ASN A 38 16.93 2.96 8.45
C ASN A 38 17.54 3.50 7.14
N ASP A 39 17.93 4.77 7.14
CA ASP A 39 18.50 5.50 6.01
C ASP A 39 19.92 6.05 6.28
N ARG A 40 20.57 5.55 7.34
CA ARG A 40 21.86 6.04 7.85
C ARG A 40 23.03 5.38 7.12
N ALA A 41 24.22 5.96 7.27
CA ALA A 41 25.44 5.41 6.69
C ALA A 41 25.76 3.99 7.24
N ASN A 42 25.37 3.70 8.48
CA ASN A 42 25.56 2.37 9.06
C ASN A 42 24.68 1.32 8.38
N ASP A 43 23.45 1.67 7.99
CA ASP A 43 22.55 0.77 7.26
C ASP A 43 23.13 0.40 5.89
N VAL A 44 23.71 1.38 5.19
CA VAL A 44 24.42 1.15 3.91
C VAL A 44 25.59 0.20 4.10
N LYS A 45 26.41 0.39 5.15
CA LYS A 45 27.54 -0.50 5.45
C LYS A 45 27.07 -1.92 5.76
N GLN A 46 26.01 -2.06 6.55
CA GLN A 46 25.48 -3.36 6.93
C GLN A 46 24.90 -4.12 5.74
N LEU A 47 24.12 -3.45 4.89
CA LEU A 47 23.61 -4.02 3.63
C LEU A 47 24.74 -4.41 2.68
N GLY A 48 25.77 -3.56 2.57
CA GLY A 48 26.98 -3.86 1.81
C GLY A 48 27.69 -5.13 2.31
N ARG A 49 27.86 -5.26 3.64
CA ARG A 49 28.47 -6.44 4.25
C ARG A 49 27.74 -7.74 3.91
N TRP A 50 26.41 -7.70 3.84
CA TRP A 50 25.62 -8.89 3.58
C TRP A 50 25.49 -9.25 2.10
N PHE A 51 25.37 -8.26 1.22
CA PHE A 51 24.88 -8.50 -0.15
C PHE A 51 25.81 -8.03 -1.26
N ARG A 52 26.95 -7.39 -0.94
CA ARG A 52 27.93 -6.99 -1.96
C ARG A 52 28.45 -8.23 -2.70
N ASP A 53 28.54 -8.11 -4.02
CA ASP A 53 29.00 -9.17 -4.93
C ASP A 53 28.17 -10.48 -4.85
N LYS A 54 26.95 -10.41 -4.32
CA LYS A 54 25.98 -11.51 -4.29
C LYS A 54 24.90 -11.32 -5.36
N ASN A 55 24.27 -12.42 -5.78
CA ASN A 55 23.16 -12.40 -6.74
C ASN A 55 21.85 -11.93 -6.08
N VAL A 56 21.84 -10.68 -5.61
CA VAL A 56 20.75 -10.07 -4.85
C VAL A 56 20.32 -8.76 -5.48
N LEU A 57 19.02 -8.61 -5.71
CA LEU A 57 18.39 -7.37 -6.12
C LEU A 57 17.68 -6.72 -4.92
N ILE A 58 18.09 -5.53 -4.53
CA ILE A 58 17.38 -4.76 -3.51
C ILE A 58 16.31 -3.90 -4.18
N ASN A 59 15.07 -4.12 -3.81
CA ASN A 59 13.94 -3.29 -4.18
C ASN A 59 13.66 -2.28 -3.06
N LEU A 60 14.05 -1.03 -3.29
CA LEU A 60 13.80 0.08 -2.39
C LEU A 60 12.35 0.55 -2.53
N LEU A 61 11.55 0.28 -1.50
CA LEU A 61 10.16 0.71 -1.40
C LEU A 61 10.07 2.01 -0.61
N GLN A 62 9.27 2.93 -1.12
CA GLN A 62 8.93 4.15 -0.41
C GLN A 62 7.84 3.84 0.63
N TYR A 63 8.03 4.32 1.87
CA TYR A 63 6.96 4.32 2.86
C TYR A 63 5.78 5.18 2.38
N ASN A 64 4.58 4.60 2.41
CA ASN A 64 3.35 5.35 2.16
C ASN A 64 2.82 5.85 3.49
N GLU A 65 2.41 7.12 3.53
CA GLU A 65 1.83 7.69 4.74
C GLU A 65 0.59 6.89 5.14
N THR A 66 0.48 6.68 6.44
CA THR A 66 -0.67 6.07 7.11
C THR A 66 -1.12 7.03 8.21
N ASP A 67 -2.23 6.74 8.89
CA ASP A 67 -2.72 7.59 9.98
C ASP A 67 -1.76 7.64 11.19
N CYS A 68 -0.67 6.86 11.16
CA CYS A 68 0.41 6.92 12.14
C CYS A 68 1.30 8.16 11.93
N LYS A 69 1.17 9.16 12.82
CA LYS A 69 1.97 10.41 12.79
C LYS A 69 3.46 10.25 13.10
N ALA A 70 3.90 9.08 13.56
CA ALA A 70 5.27 8.85 14.03
C ALA A 70 6.30 8.71 12.89
N VAL A 71 5.86 8.45 11.66
CA VAL A 71 6.74 8.16 10.53
C VAL A 71 6.31 8.93 9.30
N ARG A 72 7.25 9.65 8.68
CA ARG A 72 7.01 10.39 7.44
C ARG A 72 7.36 9.58 6.20
N ARG A 73 6.73 9.92 5.09
CA ARG A 73 7.14 9.44 3.76
C ARG A 73 8.49 10.07 3.36
N PRO A 74 9.46 9.29 2.84
CA PRO A 74 10.65 9.85 2.23
C PRO A 74 10.27 10.66 0.99
N ASN A 75 10.92 11.79 0.77
CA ASN A 75 10.79 12.50 -0.50
C ASN A 75 11.57 11.75 -1.61
N LYS A 76 11.37 12.15 -2.88
CA LYS A 76 12.01 11.48 -4.01
C LYS A 76 13.55 11.61 -3.97
N GLN A 77 14.07 12.75 -3.51
CA GLN A 77 15.50 13.01 -3.45
C GLN A 77 16.19 12.10 -2.42
N GLU A 78 15.58 11.88 -1.26
CA GLU A 78 16.07 10.98 -0.20
C GLU A 78 16.12 9.54 -0.68
N LEU A 79 15.07 9.10 -1.39
CA LEU A 79 14.98 7.76 -1.95
C LEU A 79 16.09 7.51 -2.99
N VAL A 80 16.31 8.49 -3.88
CA VAL A 80 17.37 8.46 -4.89
C VAL A 80 18.75 8.52 -4.25
N ALA A 81 18.96 9.41 -3.28
CA ALA A 81 20.23 9.54 -2.58
C ALA A 81 20.59 8.25 -1.83
N PHE A 82 19.63 7.59 -1.20
CA PHE A 82 19.86 6.32 -0.53
C PHE A 82 20.15 5.20 -1.52
N ARG A 83 19.40 5.10 -2.62
CA ARG A 83 19.71 4.19 -3.74
C ARG A 83 21.15 4.38 -4.21
N ASP A 84 21.58 5.62 -4.41
CA ASP A 84 22.92 5.93 -4.93
C ASP A 84 24.02 5.56 -3.93
N LYS A 85 23.79 5.75 -2.63
CA LYS A 85 24.70 5.26 -1.59
C LYS A 85 24.86 3.74 -1.64
N LEU A 86 23.77 2.99 -1.83
CA LEU A 86 23.81 1.54 -1.95
C LEU A 86 24.50 1.07 -3.23
N ASN A 87 24.20 1.71 -4.37
CA ASN A 87 24.87 1.42 -5.64
C ASN A 87 26.38 1.65 -5.55
N LYS A 88 26.82 2.73 -4.89
CA LYS A 88 28.24 3.05 -4.70
C LYS A 88 29.01 1.99 -3.90
N VAL A 89 28.34 1.22 -3.05
CA VAL A 89 28.97 0.12 -2.30
C VAL A 89 28.84 -1.25 -3.00
N GLY A 90 28.41 -1.26 -4.26
CA GLY A 90 28.35 -2.48 -5.10
C GLY A 90 27.04 -3.26 -5.00
N LEU A 91 25.96 -2.66 -4.51
CA LEU A 91 24.65 -3.31 -4.44
C LEU A 91 23.81 -3.00 -5.67
N THR A 92 23.06 -3.99 -6.16
CA THR A 92 22.09 -3.76 -7.25
C THR A 92 20.76 -3.30 -6.67
N VAL A 93 20.40 -2.03 -6.88
CA VAL A 93 19.19 -1.44 -6.28
C VAL A 93 18.21 -0.89 -7.32
N LYS A 94 16.93 -1.22 -7.18
CA LYS A 94 15.82 -0.63 -7.95
C LYS A 94 14.84 0.06 -7.02
N ILE A 95 14.40 1.25 -7.40
CA ILE A 95 13.30 1.94 -6.71
C ILE A 95 11.98 1.37 -7.24
N ARG A 96 11.11 0.92 -6.34
CA ARG A 96 9.72 0.54 -6.67
C ARG A 96 8.78 1.66 -6.29
N GLU A 97 8.20 2.29 -7.31
CA GLU A 97 7.11 3.25 -7.12
C GLU A 97 5.84 2.52 -6.69
N SER A 98 5.17 3.07 -5.67
CA SER A 98 3.91 2.51 -5.19
C SER A 98 2.76 2.90 -6.12
N ARG A 99 2.05 1.91 -6.66
CA ARG A 99 0.83 2.13 -7.46
C ARG A 99 -0.40 2.16 -6.54
N GLY A 100 -1.35 3.05 -6.80
CA GLY A 100 -2.65 3.09 -6.10
C GLY A 100 -2.70 3.85 -4.76
N GLY A 101 -1.71 4.70 -4.45
CA GLY A 101 -1.74 5.51 -3.21
C GLY A 101 -2.91 6.50 -3.15
N ASN A 102 -3.32 7.05 -4.30
CA ASN A 102 -4.48 7.94 -4.43
C ASN A 102 -5.83 7.26 -4.11
N ILE A 103 -5.90 5.94 -4.17
CA ILE A 103 -7.12 5.16 -3.88
C ILE A 103 -6.99 4.30 -2.62
N LYS A 104 -5.98 4.55 -1.77
CA LYS A 104 -5.66 3.74 -0.58
C LYS A 104 -5.46 2.24 -0.89
N ALA A 105 -5.02 1.92 -2.10
CA ALA A 105 -4.74 0.55 -2.53
C ALA A 105 -3.23 0.25 -2.61
N ALA A 106 -2.39 1.17 -2.14
CA ALA A 106 -0.96 0.93 -2.09
C ALA A 106 -0.62 -0.18 -1.09
N CYS A 107 0.52 -0.84 -1.27
CA CYS A 107 1.01 -1.86 -0.36
C CYS A 107 1.00 -1.35 1.09
N GLY A 108 0.31 -2.05 1.99
CA GLY A 108 0.13 -1.66 3.39
C GLY A 108 -1.08 -0.78 3.70
N GLN A 109 -1.83 -0.30 2.70
CA GLN A 109 -3.03 0.54 2.88
C GLN A 109 -4.35 -0.24 2.77
N LEU A 110 -4.30 -1.55 2.48
CA LEU A 110 -5.47 -2.43 2.42
C LEU A 110 -6.06 -2.67 3.82
N VAL A 111 -6.85 -1.71 4.29
CA VAL A 111 -7.63 -1.81 5.53
C VAL A 111 -9.03 -2.29 5.20
N SER A 112 -9.39 -3.50 5.63
CA SER A 112 -10.76 -3.99 5.53
C SER A 112 -11.64 -3.25 6.54
N ARG A 113 -12.68 -2.55 6.07
CA ARG A 113 -13.69 -1.93 6.96
C ARG A 113 -14.57 -2.95 7.71
N LEU A 114 -14.34 -4.25 7.53
CA LEU A 114 -15.18 -5.31 8.10
C LEU A 114 -14.95 -5.56 9.60
N ASN A 115 -13.85 -5.09 10.20
CA ASN A 115 -13.58 -5.32 11.63
C ASN A 115 -14.33 -4.39 12.61
N ASN A 116 -15.11 -3.42 12.13
CA ASN A 116 -15.82 -2.48 13.01
C ASN A 116 -17.33 -2.75 13.18
N ARG A 117 -17.86 -3.89 12.74
CA ARG A 117 -19.30 -4.20 12.87
C ARG A 117 -19.72 -4.81 14.21
N ASN A 118 -18.80 -5.11 15.12
CA ASN A 118 -19.12 -5.78 16.40
C ASN A 118 -19.02 -4.89 17.65
N MET A 119 -18.96 -3.56 17.53
CA MET A 119 -18.89 -2.66 18.70
C MET A 119 -20.06 -1.67 18.84
N SER A 120 -21.24 -2.01 18.33
CA SER A 120 -22.50 -1.39 18.79
C SER A 120 -23.71 -2.20 18.32
N ALA A 121 -24.03 -3.31 18.99
CA ALA A 121 -25.39 -3.82 18.94
C ALA A 121 -26.29 -2.83 19.72
N PRO A 122 -27.40 -2.34 19.14
CA PRO A 122 -28.32 -1.49 19.89
C PRO A 122 -28.96 -2.34 21.01
N LYS A 123 -28.77 -1.93 22.27
CA LYS A 123 -29.50 -2.51 23.41
C LYS A 123 -30.99 -2.33 23.16
N LYS A 124 -31.73 -3.41 22.88
CA LYS A 124 -33.18 -3.43 22.97
C LYS A 124 -33.56 -3.18 24.44
N LYS A 125 -34.20 -2.05 24.75
CA LYS A 125 -34.98 -1.92 25.99
C LYS A 125 -36.35 -2.56 25.75
N GLY A 126 -36.76 -3.40 26.70
CA GLY A 126 -37.97 -4.21 26.66
C GLY A 126 -39.25 -3.37 26.66
N ALA A 127 -40.29 -4.03 26.17
CA ALA A 127 -41.66 -3.54 26.09
C ALA A 127 -42.35 -3.50 27.46
N SER A 128 -43.26 -2.54 27.63
CA SER A 128 -44.56 -2.77 28.26
C SER A 128 -45.56 -1.72 27.75
N GLU A 129 -46.60 -2.24 27.08
CA GLU A 129 -47.98 -1.74 26.86
C GLU A 129 -48.58 -0.92 28.03
N LEU A 130 -49.66 -0.11 27.93
CA LEU A 130 -50.80 0.01 27.01
C LEU A 130 -51.55 1.33 27.32
N ASP A 131 -52.25 1.86 26.30
CA ASP A 131 -53.51 2.66 26.33
C ASP A 131 -53.51 4.08 26.96
N THR A 132 -54.18 5.14 26.47
CA THR A 132 -55.30 5.37 25.54
C THR A 132 -55.19 6.80 24.96
N GLY A 133 -55.83 7.09 23.82
CA GLY A 133 -56.60 8.34 23.66
C GLY A 133 -56.11 9.46 22.72
N SER A 134 -56.47 9.33 21.43
CA SER A 134 -57.18 10.31 20.57
C SER A 134 -56.58 11.71 20.22
N SER A 135 -56.37 11.90 18.90
CA SER A 135 -57.09 12.87 18.04
C SER A 135 -56.22 13.84 17.19
N ASN A 136 -56.33 13.63 15.87
CA ASN A 136 -56.41 14.57 14.75
C ASN A 136 -55.32 15.64 14.51
N ASN A 137 -54.67 15.62 13.32
CA ASN A 137 -55.09 16.46 12.19
C ASN A 137 -54.36 16.10 10.87
N ALA A 138 -55.03 16.36 9.75
CA ALA A 138 -54.69 16.03 8.38
C ALA A 138 -53.63 16.96 7.74
N GLY A 139 -52.95 16.50 6.68
CA GLY A 139 -52.05 17.34 5.89
C GLY A 139 -51.21 16.63 4.82
N SER A 140 -51.87 16.20 3.75
CA SER A 140 -51.46 16.37 2.34
C SER A 140 -50.04 16.00 1.84
N SER A 141 -50.05 15.01 0.94
CA SER A 141 -49.43 15.01 -0.40
C SER A 141 -47.92 14.81 -0.62
N SER A 142 -47.69 13.76 -1.41
CA SER A 142 -46.82 13.71 -2.60
C SER A 142 -45.55 12.86 -2.52
N ARG A 143 -45.60 11.83 -3.37
CA ARG A 143 -44.66 10.76 -3.66
C ARG A 143 -43.69 11.24 -4.75
N LEU A 144 -42.38 11.22 -4.50
CA LEU A 144 -41.36 11.30 -5.55
C LEU A 144 -40.34 10.17 -5.41
N LYS A 145 -40.22 9.38 -6.48
CA LYS A 145 -39.33 8.22 -6.66
C LYS A 145 -37.93 8.67 -7.13
N PRO A 146 -36.90 7.81 -7.00
CA PRO A 146 -35.49 8.21 -7.12
C PRO A 146 -35.02 8.34 -8.58
N SER A 147 -34.17 9.34 -8.87
CA SER A 147 -33.57 9.54 -10.20
C SER A 147 -32.30 8.70 -10.39
N LYS A 148 -32.25 8.00 -11.53
CA LYS A 148 -31.15 7.12 -11.95
C LYS A 148 -29.96 7.92 -12.48
N ARG A 149 -28.76 7.54 -12.02
CA ARG A 149 -27.44 7.81 -12.61
C ARG A 149 -27.45 7.54 -14.12
N ARG A 150 -27.08 8.52 -14.95
CA ARG A 150 -26.70 8.31 -16.36
C ARG A 150 -25.18 8.32 -16.49
N TYR A 151 -24.61 7.20 -16.96
CA TYR A 151 -23.26 7.12 -17.51
C TYR A 151 -23.30 7.58 -18.97
N VAL A 152 -22.41 8.50 -19.37
CA VAL A 152 -22.19 8.85 -20.77
C VAL A 152 -20.96 8.11 -21.26
N ASN A 153 -21.16 7.17 -22.18
CA ASN A 153 -20.13 6.56 -23.01
C ASN A 153 -19.84 7.50 -24.18
N ASN A 154 -18.59 7.91 -24.39
CA ASN A 154 -18.16 8.45 -25.67
C ASN A 154 -17.20 7.47 -26.34
N LYS A 155 -17.69 6.82 -27.40
CA LYS A 155 -16.89 6.00 -28.32
C LYS A 155 -17.24 6.40 -29.74
N SER A 156 -16.17 6.63 -30.51
CA SER A 156 -16.05 6.39 -31.95
C SER A 156 -16.41 7.55 -32.89
N LYS A 157 -15.45 8.00 -33.72
CA LYS A 157 -15.25 7.61 -35.14
C LYS A 157 -14.35 8.68 -35.82
N ASN A 158 -13.16 8.30 -36.29
CA ASN A 158 -12.82 7.75 -37.62
C ASN A 158 -12.68 8.83 -38.71
N GLY A 159 -11.52 8.86 -39.38
CA GLY A 159 -11.27 9.62 -40.59
C GLY A 159 -10.03 9.12 -41.33
N LYS A 160 -10.25 8.21 -42.30
CA LYS A 160 -9.29 7.61 -43.24
C LYS A 160 -8.75 8.61 -44.28
N LYS A 161 -7.66 8.17 -44.95
CA LYS A 161 -7.18 8.39 -46.34
C LYS A 161 -5.80 9.06 -46.34
N GLY A 162 -4.79 8.67 -47.13
CA GLY A 162 -4.60 7.67 -48.20
C GLY A 162 -3.16 7.85 -48.72
N SER A 163 -2.42 6.77 -48.96
CA SER A 163 -1.86 6.33 -50.26
C SER A 163 -0.71 7.13 -50.91
N SER A 164 0.40 6.42 -51.17
CA SER A 164 1.27 6.39 -52.38
C SER A 164 2.74 6.19 -51.95
N HIS A 165 3.34 5.01 -52.15
CA HIS A 165 4.13 4.62 -53.34
C HIS A 165 5.11 5.74 -53.74
N LYS A 166 6.42 5.59 -53.54
CA LYS A 166 7.30 4.62 -54.20
C LYS A 166 8.61 4.51 -53.42
#